data_AF-A0A085FF97-F1
#
_entry.id   AF-A0A085FF97-F1
#
_cell.length_a   1.000
_cell.length_b   1.000
_cell.length_c   1.000
_cell.angle_alpha   90.00
_cell.angle_beta   90.00
_cell.angle_gamma   90.00
#
_symmetry.space_group_name_H-M   'P 1'
#
loop_
_entity.id
_entity.type
_entity.pdbx_description
1 polymer ?
#
loop_
_entity_poly.entity_id
_entity_poly.type
_entity_poly.pdbx_seq_one_letter_code
_entity_poly.pdbx_strand_id
1 'polypeptide(L)'
;MFLDHPSITATNAQTEPDRLERLQRVYGYAMALADSAGNAGFVDKLTQLHDHKGTLIVFWHAPPSPEEQDYFSRAWASKVGDGTTLVEHEY
;
A
#
# COMPACT_ATOMS: atom_id res chain seq x y z
N MET A 1 -11.60 -5.62 -14.75
CA MET A 1 -11.74 -6.56 -13.62
C MET A 1 -11.60 -5.72 -12.37
N PHE A 2 -12.67 -5.55 -11.59
CA PHE A 2 -12.54 -4.99 -10.24
C PHE A 2 -11.73 -6.00 -9.44
N LEU A 3 -10.64 -5.53 -8.86
CA LEU A 3 -9.87 -6.34 -7.94
C LEU A 3 -10.52 -6.13 -6.57
N ASP A 4 -11.05 -7.18 -5.96
CA ASP A 4 -11.50 -7.13 -4.56
C ASP A 4 -10.34 -6.80 -3.60
N HIS A 5 -9.11 -6.84 -4.10
CA HIS A 5 -7.86 -6.49 -3.42
C HIS A 5 -6.72 -6.24 -4.45
N PRO A 6 -5.84 -5.25 -4.25
CA PRO A 6 -4.75 -4.96 -5.17
C PRO A 6 -3.81 -6.17 -5.33
N SER A 7 -3.10 -6.24 -6.45
CA SER A 7 -1.98 -7.17 -6.57
C SER A 7 -0.85 -6.76 -5.62
N ILE A 8 -0.16 -7.72 -5.01
CA ILE A 8 0.94 -7.46 -4.07
C ILE A 8 2.20 -8.14 -4.60
N THR A 9 3.24 -7.36 -4.86
CA THR A 9 4.51 -7.86 -5.40
C THR A 9 5.70 -7.23 -4.69
N ALA A 10 6.86 -7.86 -4.77
CA ALA A 10 8.09 -7.33 -4.18
C ALA A 10 9.30 -7.71 -5.02
N THR A 11 10.30 -6.84 -5.04
CA THR A 11 11.62 -7.20 -5.56
C THR A 11 12.22 -8.33 -4.71
N ASN A 12 12.83 -9.33 -5.36
CA ASN A 12 13.44 -10.49 -4.70
C ASN A 12 12.48 -11.32 -3.81
N ALA A 13 11.18 -11.31 -4.08
CA ALA A 13 10.19 -11.99 -3.22
C ALA A 13 10.45 -13.49 -3.00
N GLN A 14 11.17 -14.17 -3.90
CA GLN A 14 11.56 -15.58 -3.71
C GLN A 14 12.62 -15.79 -2.63
N THR A 15 13.53 -14.84 -2.45
CA THR A 15 14.62 -14.91 -1.47
C THR A 15 14.36 -14.06 -0.23
N GLU A 16 13.45 -13.08 -0.33
CA GLU A 16 13.06 -12.14 0.73
C GLU A 16 11.52 -12.12 0.89
N PRO A 17 10.91 -13.25 1.31
CA PRO A 17 9.46 -13.40 1.36
C PRO A 17 8.79 -12.48 2.41
N ASP A 18 9.53 -12.04 3.42
CA ASP A 18 9.10 -11.10 4.46
C ASP A 18 8.65 -9.75 3.89
N ARG A 19 9.13 -9.37 2.69
CA ARG A 19 8.65 -8.18 1.97
C ARG A 19 7.17 -8.29 1.60
N LEU A 20 6.72 -9.46 1.16
CA LEU A 20 5.30 -9.68 0.84
C LEU A 20 4.46 -9.66 2.12
N GLU A 21 4.94 -10.26 3.20
CA GLU A 21 4.26 -10.23 4.51
C GLU A 21 4.14 -8.81 5.06
N ARG A 22 5.17 -7.97 4.88
CA ARG A 22 5.10 -6.54 5.20
C ARG A 22 4.02 -5.84 4.38
N LEU A 23 3.99 -6.04 3.07
CA LEU A 23 2.98 -5.39 2.20
C LEU A 23 1.56 -5.80 2.55
N GLN A 24 1.32 -7.06 2.93
CA GLN A 24 -0.02 -7.48 3.40
C GLN A 24 -0.43 -6.74 4.68
N ARG A 25 0.49 -6.55 5.62
CA ARG A 25 0.22 -5.79 6.85
C ARG A 25 0.01 -4.31 6.56
N VAL A 26 0.82 -3.72 5.67
CA VAL A 26 0.68 -2.33 5.21
C VAL A 26 -0.67 -2.11 4.52
N TYR A 27 -1.09 -3.02 3.65
CA TYR A 27 -2.41 -2.98 3.03
C TYR A 27 -3.53 -3.00 4.07
N GLY A 28 -3.49 -3.96 5.01
CA GLY A 28 -4.48 -4.04 6.08
C GLY A 28 -4.54 -2.79 6.95
N TYR A 29 -3.39 -2.18 7.26
CA TYR A 29 -3.32 -0.93 8.00
C TYR A 29 -3.95 0.24 7.23
N ALA A 30 -3.60 0.40 5.94
CA ALA A 30 -4.16 1.46 5.10
C ALA A 30 -5.68 1.31 4.94
N MET A 31 -6.17 0.08 4.78
CA MET A 31 -7.59 -0.23 4.75
C MET A 31 -8.30 0.14 6.05
N ALA A 32 -7.70 -0.14 7.21
CA ALA A 32 -8.27 0.24 8.50
C ALA A 32 -8.33 1.77 8.70
N LEU A 33 -7.34 2.51 8.20
CA LEU A 33 -7.38 3.97 8.19
C LEU A 33 -8.50 4.51 7.30
N ALA A 34 -8.63 3.97 6.09
CA ALA A 34 -9.67 4.37 5.16
C ALA A 34 -11.09 4.09 5.71
N ASP A 35 -11.29 2.92 6.33
CA ASP A 35 -12.54 2.55 7.00
C ASP A 35 -12.85 3.51 8.16
N SER A 36 -11.87 3.79 9.02
CA SER A 36 -12.02 4.75 10.12
C SER A 36 -12.34 6.17 9.66
N ALA A 37 -11.95 6.56 8.45
CA ALA A 37 -12.23 7.85 7.85
C ALA A 37 -13.55 7.88 7.04
N GLY A 38 -14.23 6.73 6.89
CA GLY A 38 -15.44 6.60 6.08
C GLY A 38 -15.19 6.64 4.57
N ASN A 39 -13.95 6.40 4.11
CA ASN A 39 -13.60 6.40 2.69
C ASN A 39 -13.86 5.02 2.05
N ALA A 40 -15.14 4.70 1.83
CA ALA A 40 -15.57 3.42 1.28
C ALA A 40 -15.04 3.12 -0.14
N GLY A 41 -14.79 4.16 -0.94
CA GLY A 41 -14.31 4.02 -2.33
C GLY A 41 -12.79 3.86 -2.46
N PHE A 42 -12.05 3.88 -1.36
CA PHE A 42 -10.59 3.82 -1.36
C PHE A 42 -10.04 2.57 -2.03
N VAL A 43 -10.58 1.39 -1.69
CA VAL A 43 -10.06 0.09 -2.16
C VAL A 43 -10.18 -0.03 -3.67
N ASP A 44 -11.27 0.50 -4.23
CA ASP A 44 -11.51 0.42 -5.67
C ASP A 44 -10.35 1.05 -6.42
N LYS A 45 -9.81 2.17 -5.92
CA LYS A 45 -8.76 2.99 -6.56
C LYS A 45 -7.40 2.30 -6.69
N LEU A 46 -7.15 1.22 -5.96
CA LEU A 46 -5.85 0.54 -5.91
C LEU A 46 -5.72 -0.55 -6.98
N THR A 47 -4.57 -0.62 -7.64
CA THR A 47 -4.25 -1.70 -8.59
C THR A 47 -3.14 -2.62 -8.08
N GLN A 48 -2.10 -2.03 -7.49
CA GLN A 48 -0.94 -2.77 -7.03
C GLN A 48 -0.23 -2.08 -5.87
N LEU A 49 0.30 -2.88 -4.95
CA LEU A 49 1.35 -2.49 -4.02
C LEU A 49 2.64 -3.22 -4.40
N HIS A 50 3.72 -2.47 -4.55
CA HIS A 50 5.04 -3.02 -4.84
C HIS A 50 6.08 -2.55 -3.84
N ASP A 51 6.88 -3.48 -3.33
CA ASP A 51 8.08 -3.16 -2.57
C ASP A 51 9.29 -3.17 -3.51
N HIS A 52 9.76 -1.99 -3.88
CA HIS A 52 10.94 -1.79 -4.69
C HIS A 52 12.17 -1.54 -3.82
N LYS A 53 12.77 -2.61 -3.32
CA LYS A 53 14.04 -2.54 -2.55
C LYS A 53 13.95 -1.62 -1.32
N GLY A 54 12.81 -1.57 -0.63
CA GLY A 54 12.60 -0.72 0.55
C GLY A 54 11.87 0.60 0.26
N THR A 55 11.47 0.85 -0.98
CA THR A 55 10.49 1.88 -1.31
C THR A 55 9.13 1.22 -1.56
N LEU A 56 8.08 1.70 -0.90
CA LEU A 56 6.71 1.31 -1.24
C LEU A 56 6.25 2.10 -2.46
N ILE A 57 5.85 1.41 -3.52
CA ILE A 57 5.18 2.00 -4.67
C ILE A 57 3.71 1.59 -4.65
N VAL A 58 2.82 2.56 -4.61
CA VAL A 58 1.37 2.38 -4.64
C VAL A 58 0.87 2.76 -6.02
N PHE A 59 0.33 1.80 -6.75
CA PHE A 59 -0.26 2.02 -8.07
C PHE A 59 -1.77 2.21 -7.96
N TRP A 60 -2.27 3.22 -8.67
CA TRP A 60 -3.65 3.64 -8.64
C TRP A 60 -4.25 3.55 -10.04
N HIS A 61 -5.53 3.16 -10.16
CA HIS A 61 -6.26 3.27 -11.42
C HIS A 61 -7.07 4.58 -11.51
N ALA A 62 -7.11 5.36 -10.42
CA ALA A 62 -7.74 6.67 -10.31
C ALA A 62 -6.87 7.57 -9.41
N PRO A 63 -6.71 8.88 -9.71
CA PRO A 63 -5.77 9.72 -8.97
C PRO A 63 -6.08 9.76 -7.46
N PRO A 64 -5.10 9.49 -6.57
CA PRO A 64 -5.34 9.51 -5.13
C PRO A 64 -5.45 10.93 -4.57
N SER A 65 -6.29 11.11 -3.55
CA SER A 65 -6.32 12.33 -2.75
C SER A 65 -5.10 12.39 -1.81
N PRO A 66 -4.77 13.57 -1.25
CA PRO A 66 -3.71 13.67 -0.24
C PRO A 66 -3.95 12.79 1.00
N GLU A 67 -5.22 12.61 1.39
CA GLU A 67 -5.61 11.76 2.51
C GLU A 67 -5.37 10.27 2.21
N GLU A 68 -5.67 9.83 0.99
CA GLU A 68 -5.43 8.45 0.55
C GLU A 68 -3.93 8.13 0.43
N GLN A 69 -3.12 9.11 0.03
CA GLN A 69 -1.66 9.00 0.04
C GLN A 69 -1.13 8.91 1.48
N ASP A 70 -1.70 9.67 2.40
CA ASP A 70 -1.32 9.66 3.82
C ASP A 70 -1.55 8.30 4.49
N TYR A 71 -2.59 7.54 4.09
CA TYR A 71 -2.81 6.20 4.62
C TYR A 71 -1.60 5.28 4.45
N PHE A 72 -0.98 5.31 3.26
CA PHE A 72 0.22 4.52 2.98
C PHE A 72 1.47 5.10 3.62
N SER A 73 1.61 6.43 3.64
CA SER A 73 2.72 7.10 4.33
C SER A 73 2.77 6.70 5.82
N ARG A 74 1.61 6.71 6.48
CA ARG A 74 1.47 6.30 7.89
C ARG A 74 1.69 4.80 8.08
N ALA A 75 1.15 3.97 7.19
CA ALA A 75 1.34 2.52 7.27
C ALA A 75 2.82 2.14 7.12
N TRP A 76 3.52 2.73 6.15
CA TRP A 76 4.93 2.47 5.87
C TRP A 76 5.86 2.92 7.00
N ALA A 77 5.63 4.12 7.54
CA ALA A 77 6.39 4.67 8.66
C ALA A 77 6.14 3.97 10.01
N SER A 78 5.12 3.11 10.09
CA SER A 78 4.77 2.39 11.32
C SER A 78 5.62 1.12 11.53
N LYS A 79 5.38 0.43 12.65
CA LYS A 79 5.96 -0.89 12.94
C LYS A 79 5.44 -2.01 12.03
N VAL A 80 4.34 -1.79 11.29
CA VAL A 80 3.86 -2.79 10.31
C VAL A 80 4.57 -2.67 8.96
N GLY A 81 5.08 -1.47 8.64
CA GLY A 81 5.86 -1.18 7.46
C GLY A 81 7.35 -1.38 7.67
N ASP A 82 8.17 -0.50 7.13
CA ASP A 82 9.63 -0.54 7.26
C ASP A 82 10.18 0.56 8.18
N GLY A 83 9.31 1.46 8.67
CA GLY A 83 9.67 2.56 9.56
C GLY A 83 10.21 3.80 8.85
N THR A 84 10.23 3.82 7.52
CA THR A 84 10.69 4.95 6.70
C THR A 84 9.51 5.73 6.11
N THR A 85 9.80 6.80 5.40
CA THR A 85 8.81 7.59 4.65
C THR A 85 8.95 7.40 3.14
N LEU A 86 9.59 6.32 2.70
CA LEU A 86 9.84 6.06 1.28
C LEU A 86 8.61 5.46 0.60
N VAL A 87 7.66 6.34 0.26
CA VAL A 87 6.43 5.98 -0.44
C VAL A 87 6.32 6.78 -1.74
N GLU A 88 6.07 6.09 -2.83
CA GLU A 88 5.83 6.62 -4.16
C GLU A 88 4.40 6.26 -4.61
N HIS A 89 3.77 7.17 -5.35
CA HIS A 89 2.40 7.02 -5.85
C HIS A 89 2.40 7.15 -7.38
N GLU A 90 1.95 6.11 -8.06
CA GLU A 90 1.93 6.02 -9.52
C GLU A 90 0.48 5.89 -10.03
N TYR A 91 0.08 6.76 -10.98
CA TYR A 91 -1.24 6.78 -11.61
C TYR A 91 -1.11 6.72 -13.14
#